data_AF-A0A453AYM4-F1
#
_entry.id   AF-A0A453AYM4-F1
#
_cell.length_a   1.000
_cell.length_b   1.000
_cell.length_c   1.000
_cell.angle_alpha   90.00
_cell.angle_beta   90.00
_cell.angle_gamma   90.00
#
_symmetry.space_group_name_H-M   'P 1'
#
loop_
_entity.id
_entity.type
_entity.pdbx_description
1 polymer ?
#
loop_
_entity_poly.entity_id
_entity_poly.type
_entity_poly.pdbx_seq_one_letter_code
_entity_poly.pdbx_strand_id
1 'polypeptide(L)'
;MDLHQPVMTAVDLGCSSGKNTLFFVSKVIKVLGHDSDEKSRCNPVELQFFLNGLPGNNFNHVFRSLERFKESITARHKENTPLPPFYIAGLPGSYYTRLFPRQSCHLFHSSFCLHWRSRVPAGLEEGGREYLNEGNIYIAKTTPAGVAELYQRQFQNDMLLFLKLRYEELVLGGQMVLTFLGRKYEDIYNNGYLNHPWGLLARSLQSLVEDVRKP
;
A
#
# COMPACT_ATOMS: atom_id res chain seq x y z
N MET A 1 -0.39 -3.37 -38.81
CA MET A 1 0.82 -3.43 -37.96
C MET A 1 0.35 -3.91 -36.61
N ASP A 2 0.23 -5.22 -36.43
CA ASP A 2 -0.12 -5.83 -35.14
C ASP A 2 1.16 -6.21 -34.43
N LEU A 3 1.62 -5.35 -33.52
CA LEU A 3 2.66 -5.67 -32.56
C LEU A 3 2.06 -5.57 -31.16
N HIS A 4 1.23 -6.55 -30.80
CA HIS A 4 0.89 -6.77 -29.40
C HIS A 4 1.77 -7.90 -28.86
N GLN A 5 2.97 -7.52 -28.43
CA GLN A 5 3.56 -8.18 -27.28
C GLN A 5 2.70 -7.83 -26.06
N PRO A 6 2.11 -8.79 -25.34
CA PRO A 6 1.32 -8.50 -24.16
C PRO A 6 2.26 -8.05 -23.04
N VAL A 7 2.27 -6.74 -22.74
CA VAL A 7 2.94 -6.21 -21.56
C VAL A 7 2.01 -6.42 -20.36
N MET A 8 2.49 -7.11 -19.33
CA MET A 8 1.77 -7.21 -18.06
C MET A 8 2.26 -6.11 -17.10
N THR A 9 1.37 -5.20 -16.78
CA THR A 9 1.61 -4.12 -15.81
C THR A 9 1.14 -4.50 -14.41
N ALA A 10 2.07 -4.61 -13.47
CA ALA A 10 1.81 -4.86 -12.07
C ALA A 10 2.24 -3.66 -11.21
N VAL A 11 1.48 -3.34 -10.17
CA VAL A 11 1.69 -2.14 -9.38
C VAL A 11 1.65 -2.49 -7.90
N ASP A 12 2.67 -2.06 -7.16
CA ASP A 12 2.70 -2.13 -5.70
C ASP A 12 2.34 -0.76 -5.10
N LEU A 13 1.16 -0.65 -4.51
CA LEU A 13 0.59 0.56 -3.93
C LEU A 13 1.00 0.69 -2.46
N GLY A 14 1.89 1.64 -2.19
CA GLY A 14 2.48 1.87 -0.87
C GLY A 14 3.71 0.99 -0.61
N CYS A 15 4.64 0.97 -1.56
CA CYS A 15 5.85 0.15 -1.57
C CYS A 15 6.81 0.41 -0.39
N SER A 16 6.67 1.57 0.28
CA SER A 16 7.61 2.04 1.29
C SER A 16 9.04 2.06 0.72
N SER A 17 10.05 1.81 1.56
CA SER A 17 11.46 1.76 1.18
C SER A 17 12.12 0.42 1.50
N GLY A 18 11.35 -0.57 2.00
CA GLY A 18 11.88 -1.86 2.45
C GLY A 18 12.00 -2.91 1.33
N LYS A 19 12.56 -4.07 1.67
CA LYS A 19 12.70 -5.21 0.74
C LYS A 19 11.37 -5.92 0.40
N ASN A 20 10.30 -5.64 1.14
CA ASN A 20 9.02 -6.33 0.99
C ASN A 20 8.40 -6.12 -0.40
N THR A 21 8.53 -4.91 -0.97
CA THR A 21 8.07 -4.64 -2.34
C THR A 21 8.79 -5.52 -3.37
N LEU A 22 10.09 -5.76 -3.18
CA LEU A 22 10.88 -6.62 -4.06
C LEU A 22 10.51 -8.11 -3.92
N PHE A 23 10.02 -8.52 -2.76
CA PHE A 23 9.45 -9.85 -2.59
C PHE A 23 8.19 -10.04 -3.44
N PHE A 24 7.27 -9.07 -3.46
CA PHE A 24 6.11 -9.07 -4.36
C PHE A 24 6.56 -9.19 -5.83
N VAL A 25 7.47 -8.33 -6.28
CA VAL A 25 8.02 -8.36 -7.65
C VAL A 25 8.61 -9.74 -7.97
N SER A 26 9.42 -10.31 -7.08
CA SER A 26 10.00 -11.65 -7.26
C SER A 26 8.96 -12.76 -7.39
N LYS A 27 7.84 -12.65 -6.68
CA LYS A 27 6.76 -13.65 -6.72
C LYS A 27 6.00 -13.59 -8.03
N VAL A 28 5.68 -12.39 -8.52
CA VAL A 28 5.03 -12.21 -9.82
C VAL A 28 5.92 -12.77 -10.94
N ILE A 29 7.20 -12.40 -10.95
CA ILE A 29 8.17 -12.91 -11.92
C ILE A 29 8.24 -14.45 -11.87
N LYS A 30 8.31 -15.04 -10.67
CA LYS A 30 8.40 -16.49 -10.52
C LYS A 30 7.16 -17.23 -11.04
N VAL A 31 5.96 -16.72 -10.78
CA VAL A 31 4.72 -17.35 -11.23
C VAL A 31 4.66 -17.33 -12.76
N LEU A 32 4.90 -16.17 -13.37
CA LEU A 32 4.81 -16.01 -14.82
C LEU A 32 5.96 -16.68 -15.57
N GLY A 33 7.13 -16.81 -14.95
CA GLY A 33 8.27 -17.56 -15.50
C GLY A 33 8.07 -19.09 -15.47
N HIS A 34 7.09 -19.62 -14.73
CA HIS A 34 6.81 -21.06 -14.68
C HIS A 34 5.69 -21.49 -15.65
N ASP A 35 4.81 -20.56 -16.04
CA ASP A 35 3.69 -20.80 -16.96
C ASP A 35 4.07 -20.64 -18.45
N SER A 36 5.36 -20.53 -18.77
CA SER A 36 5.81 -20.38 -20.16
C SER A 36 5.81 -21.73 -20.90
N ASP A 37 4.68 -22.07 -21.51
CA ASP A 37 4.55 -23.13 -22.52
C ASP A 37 5.51 -22.90 -23.71
N GLU A 38 5.77 -23.94 -24.54
CA GLU A 38 6.66 -23.82 -25.71
C GLU A 38 6.27 -22.68 -26.68
N LYS A 39 4.97 -22.34 -26.78
CA LYS A 39 4.48 -21.19 -27.58
C LYS A 39 4.86 -19.83 -26.99
N SER A 40 4.96 -19.72 -25.67
CA SER A 40 5.34 -18.48 -24.95
C SER A 40 6.84 -18.18 -25.09
N ARG A 41 7.65 -19.13 -25.54
CA ARG A 41 9.08 -18.93 -25.81
C ARG A 41 9.35 -18.09 -27.06
N CYS A 42 8.43 -18.10 -28.04
CA CYS A 42 8.57 -17.31 -29.26
C CYS A 42 8.18 -15.84 -29.08
N ASN A 43 7.39 -15.51 -28.05
CA ASN A 43 7.00 -14.12 -27.75
C ASN A 43 6.77 -13.94 -26.24
N PRO A 44 7.82 -13.72 -25.43
CA PRO A 44 7.69 -13.64 -23.99
C PRO A 44 6.89 -12.39 -23.56
N VAL A 45 6.04 -12.56 -22.55
CA VAL A 45 5.35 -11.45 -21.87
C VAL A 45 6.40 -10.55 -21.22
N GLU A 46 6.36 -9.25 -21.52
CA GLU A 46 7.18 -8.27 -20.83
C GLU A 46 6.49 -7.81 -19.55
N LEU A 47 7.23 -7.68 -18.45
CA LEU A 47 6.70 -7.27 -17.15
C LEU A 47 7.05 -5.82 -16.85
N GLN A 48 6.06 -4.99 -16.62
CA GLN A 48 6.25 -3.62 -16.15
C GLN A 48 5.76 -3.50 -14.71
N PHE A 49 6.67 -3.16 -13.80
CA PHE A 49 6.37 -2.91 -12.40
C PHE A 49 6.37 -1.41 -12.10
N PHE A 50 5.38 -0.96 -11.34
CA PHE A 50 5.36 0.37 -10.73
C PHE A 50 5.36 0.26 -9.21
N LEU A 51 6.33 0.89 -8.57
CA LEU A 51 6.45 0.96 -7.12
C LEU A 51 5.90 2.32 -6.67
N ASN A 52 4.67 2.33 -6.19
CA ASN A 52 4.00 3.55 -5.76
C ASN A 52 4.27 3.87 -4.28
N GLY A 53 4.53 5.13 -3.99
CA GLY A 53 4.62 5.65 -2.64
C GLY A 53 4.34 7.15 -2.62
N LEU A 54 4.09 7.71 -1.44
CA LEU A 54 3.95 9.17 -1.32
C LEU A 54 5.22 9.89 -1.79
N PRO A 55 5.14 11.17 -2.22
CA PRO A 55 6.32 11.93 -2.63
C PRO A 55 7.45 11.98 -1.57
N GLY A 56 7.10 11.91 -0.29
CA GLY A 56 8.07 11.83 0.81
C GLY A 56 8.72 10.46 1.03
N ASN A 57 8.36 9.43 0.25
CA ASN A 57 8.98 8.10 0.34
C ASN A 57 10.44 8.14 -0.15
N ASN A 58 11.30 7.32 0.46
CA ASN A 58 12.72 7.26 0.09
C ASN A 58 12.95 6.38 -1.15
N PHE A 59 12.50 6.85 -2.31
CA PHE A 59 12.72 6.17 -3.59
C PHE A 59 14.21 5.99 -3.93
N ASN A 60 15.08 6.87 -3.45
CA ASN A 60 16.53 6.71 -3.62
C ASN A 60 17.03 5.40 -3.01
N HIS A 61 16.53 5.03 -1.82
CA HIS A 61 16.88 3.76 -1.20
C HIS A 61 16.31 2.55 -1.98
N VAL A 62 15.07 2.68 -2.47
CA VAL A 62 14.45 1.66 -3.31
C VAL A 62 15.29 1.41 -4.56
N PHE A 63 15.64 2.47 -5.31
CA PHE A 63 16.40 2.36 -6.55
C PHE A 63 17.79 1.77 -6.34
N ARG A 64 18.51 2.16 -5.27
CA ARG A 64 19.80 1.52 -4.91
C ARG A 64 19.66 0.03 -4.61
N SER A 65 18.50 -0.41 -4.12
CA SER A 65 18.24 -1.82 -3.82
C SER A 65 17.87 -2.63 -5.06
N LEU A 66 17.48 -1.99 -6.17
CA LEU A 66 17.07 -2.67 -7.40
C LEU A 66 18.25 -3.37 -8.10
N GLU A 67 19.46 -2.80 -8.08
CA GLU A 67 20.64 -3.44 -8.70
C GLU A 67 20.94 -4.80 -8.07
N ARG A 68 21.07 -4.83 -6.74
CA ARG A 68 21.27 -6.08 -5.98
C ARG A 68 20.13 -7.08 -6.19
N PHE A 69 18.91 -6.58 -6.36
CA PHE A 69 17.75 -7.43 -6.65
C PHE A 69 17.85 -8.09 -8.03
N LYS A 70 18.20 -7.31 -9.08
CA LYS A 70 18.40 -7.81 -10.44
C LYS A 70 19.51 -8.85 -10.51
N GLU A 71 20.63 -8.62 -9.83
CA GLU A 71 21.71 -9.61 -9.71
C GLU A 71 21.21 -10.88 -9.01
N SER A 72 20.54 -10.73 -7.87
CA SER A 72 20.06 -11.88 -7.10
C SER A 72 18.98 -12.70 -7.81
N ILE A 73 18.09 -12.08 -8.59
CA ILE A 73 17.04 -12.82 -9.30
C ILE A 73 17.63 -13.56 -10.49
N THR A 74 18.57 -12.94 -11.22
CA THR A 74 19.29 -13.55 -12.34
C THR A 74 20.09 -14.76 -11.88
N ALA A 75 20.84 -14.64 -10.77
CA ALA A 75 21.63 -15.75 -10.22
C ALA A 75 20.79 -16.93 -9.70
N ARG A 76 19.54 -16.69 -9.29
CA ARG A 76 18.63 -17.73 -8.78
C ARG A 76 17.87 -18.48 -9.87
N HIS A 77 17.80 -17.91 -11.08
CA HIS A 77 17.20 -18.59 -12.22
C HIS A 77 18.18 -19.63 -12.76
N LYS A 78 17.81 -20.92 -12.64
CA LYS A 78 18.57 -22.04 -13.22
C LYS A 78 18.59 -21.92 -14.74
N GLU A 79 19.69 -22.36 -15.36
CA GLU A 79 20.01 -22.28 -16.80
C GLU A 79 18.89 -22.70 -17.78
N ASN A 80 17.86 -23.42 -17.32
CA ASN A 80 16.80 -23.99 -18.16
C ASN A 80 15.45 -23.21 -18.15
N THR A 81 15.34 -22.09 -17.42
CA THR A 81 14.12 -21.25 -17.42
C THR A 81 14.48 -19.78 -17.66
N PRO A 82 14.20 -19.24 -18.87
CA PRO A 82 14.50 -17.85 -19.17
C PRO A 82 13.67 -16.91 -18.29
N LEU A 83 14.33 -15.92 -17.72
CA LEU A 83 13.68 -14.85 -16.96
C LEU A 83 12.93 -13.94 -17.95
N PRO A 84 11.63 -13.67 -17.79
CA PRO A 84 10.94 -12.74 -18.66
C PRO A 84 11.57 -11.34 -18.52
N PRO A 85 11.67 -10.55 -19.61
CA PRO A 85 12.09 -9.16 -19.52
C PRO A 85 11.21 -8.40 -18.53
N PHE A 86 11.83 -7.64 -17.63
CA PHE A 86 11.10 -6.87 -16.63
C PHE A 86 11.69 -5.49 -16.38
N TYR A 87 10.80 -4.54 -16.15
CA TYR A 87 11.09 -3.12 -15.97
C TYR A 87 10.48 -2.65 -14.66
N ILE A 88 11.17 -1.78 -13.93
CA ILE A 88 10.71 -1.28 -12.63
C ILE A 88 10.81 0.24 -12.64
N ALA A 89 9.70 0.91 -12.35
CA ALA A 89 9.61 2.36 -12.23
C ALA A 89 9.08 2.77 -10.85
N GLY A 90 9.57 3.90 -10.31
CA GLY A 90 8.98 4.52 -9.13
C GLY A 90 7.83 5.45 -9.53
N LEU A 91 6.76 5.47 -8.73
CA LEU A 91 5.57 6.28 -8.98
C LEU A 91 5.19 7.11 -7.74
N PRO A 92 5.68 8.36 -7.63
CA PRO A 92 5.32 9.23 -6.51
C PRO A 92 3.86 9.68 -6.62
N GLY A 93 3.08 9.49 -5.56
CA GLY A 93 1.68 9.93 -5.52
C GLY A 93 0.87 9.19 -4.47
N SER A 94 -0.24 9.80 -4.06
CA SER A 94 -1.21 9.13 -3.19
C SER A 94 -2.05 8.14 -4.00
N TYR A 95 -2.20 6.92 -3.49
CA TYR A 95 -3.14 5.95 -4.06
C TYR A 95 -4.61 6.35 -3.84
N TYR A 96 -4.91 7.42 -3.11
CA TYR A 96 -6.25 8.05 -3.10
C TYR A 96 -6.43 9.07 -4.23
N THR A 97 -5.56 9.03 -5.25
CA THR A 97 -5.67 9.80 -6.49
C THR A 97 -5.55 8.87 -7.71
N ARG A 98 -5.88 9.37 -8.90
CA ARG A 98 -5.68 8.63 -10.15
C ARG A 98 -4.19 8.59 -10.47
N LEU A 99 -3.65 7.39 -10.61
CA LEU A 99 -2.21 7.11 -10.81
C LEU A 99 -1.90 6.69 -12.25
N PHE A 100 -2.87 6.06 -12.93
CA PHE A 100 -2.66 5.48 -14.26
C PHE A 100 -3.75 5.88 -15.26
N PRO A 101 -3.46 5.82 -16.57
CA PRO A 101 -4.50 5.83 -17.60
C PRO A 101 -5.56 4.76 -17.36
N ARG A 102 -6.71 4.90 -18.04
CA ARG A 102 -7.77 3.90 -17.93
C ARG A 102 -7.30 2.58 -18.54
N GLN A 103 -7.67 1.47 -17.91
CA GLN A 103 -7.44 0.13 -18.42
C GLN A 103 -5.98 -0.14 -18.83
N SER A 104 -5.02 0.25 -17.98
CA SER A 104 -3.59 0.04 -18.23
C SER A 104 -2.91 -0.88 -17.20
N CYS A 105 -3.59 -1.24 -16.10
CA CYS A 105 -3.02 -2.05 -15.04
C CYS A 105 -3.65 -3.44 -15.01
N HIS A 106 -2.82 -4.48 -14.88
CA HIS A 106 -3.26 -5.87 -14.83
C HIS A 106 -3.40 -6.39 -13.41
N LEU A 107 -2.48 -5.95 -12.54
CA LEU A 107 -2.44 -6.38 -11.15
C LEU A 107 -2.13 -5.21 -10.23
N PHE A 108 -3.00 -4.91 -9.29
CA PHE A 108 -2.67 -4.08 -8.13
C PHE A 108 -2.37 -4.96 -6.92
N HIS A 109 -1.30 -4.63 -6.21
CA HIS A 109 -0.98 -5.16 -4.91
C HIS A 109 -0.92 -4.01 -3.91
N SER A 110 -1.42 -4.22 -2.69
CA SER A 110 -1.20 -3.30 -1.58
C SER A 110 -1.13 -4.07 -0.29
N SER A 111 -0.10 -3.83 0.51
CA SER A 111 0.14 -4.57 1.75
C SER A 111 0.48 -3.62 2.88
N PHE A 112 -0.35 -3.64 3.93
CA PHE A 112 -0.25 -2.77 5.11
C PHE A 112 -0.29 -1.27 4.79
N CYS A 113 -1.09 -0.86 3.80
CA CYS A 113 -1.23 0.55 3.43
C CYS A 113 -2.64 1.11 3.67
N LEU A 114 -3.69 0.36 3.32
CA LEU A 114 -5.07 0.87 3.27
C LEU A 114 -5.70 1.21 4.64
N HIS A 115 -5.01 0.91 5.75
CA HIS A 115 -5.43 1.36 7.08
C HIS A 115 -5.02 2.81 7.38
N TRP A 116 -4.12 3.39 6.57
CA TRP A 116 -3.79 4.81 6.57
C TRP A 116 -4.87 5.60 5.84
N ARG A 117 -5.42 6.61 6.51
CA ARG A 117 -6.43 7.51 5.92
C ARG A 117 -5.75 8.56 5.06
N SER A 118 -6.49 9.13 4.12
CA SER A 118 -6.01 10.23 3.28
C SER A 118 -5.74 11.51 4.09
N ARG A 119 -6.42 11.67 5.23
CA ARG A 119 -6.35 12.83 6.13
C ARG A 119 -6.86 12.48 7.53
N VAL A 120 -6.66 13.39 8.48
CA VAL A 120 -7.37 13.38 9.76
C VAL A 120 -8.88 13.50 9.50
N PRO A 121 -9.76 12.73 10.17
CA PRO A 121 -11.20 12.85 9.94
C PRO A 121 -11.70 14.29 10.10
N ALA A 122 -12.52 14.75 9.16
CA ALA A 122 -13.13 16.07 9.23
C ALA A 122 -13.89 16.24 10.56
N GLY A 123 -13.65 17.35 11.25
CA GLY A 123 -14.16 17.61 12.61
C GLY A 123 -13.18 17.28 13.74
N LEU A 124 -12.06 16.60 13.45
CA LEU A 124 -10.94 16.40 14.39
C LEU A 124 -9.70 17.24 14.02
N GLU A 125 -9.82 18.09 13.01
CA GLU A 125 -8.74 18.94 12.51
C GLU A 125 -8.44 20.11 13.47
N GLU A 126 -7.22 20.62 13.40
CA GLU A 126 -6.72 21.73 14.21
C GLU A 126 -7.55 23.00 13.93
N GLY A 127 -8.16 23.57 14.98
CA GLY A 127 -9.07 24.74 14.87
C GLY A 127 -10.56 24.44 15.09
N GLY A 128 -10.95 23.17 15.33
CA GLY A 128 -12.24 22.85 15.92
C GLY A 128 -12.39 23.44 17.33
N ARG A 129 -13.61 23.90 17.70
CA ARG A 129 -13.86 24.55 18.99
C ARG A 129 -13.76 23.61 20.21
N GLU A 130 -13.74 22.29 19.99
CA GLU A 130 -13.68 21.28 21.03
C GLU A 130 -12.62 20.21 20.72
N TYR A 131 -11.81 19.86 21.74
CA TYR A 131 -10.88 18.73 21.69
C TYR A 131 -11.66 17.42 21.85
N LEU A 132 -12.35 16.99 20.79
CA LEU A 132 -13.31 15.88 20.84
C LEU A 132 -12.70 14.52 21.23
N ASN A 133 -11.39 14.32 21.06
CA ASN A 133 -10.68 13.09 21.41
C ASN A 133 -9.60 13.32 22.49
N GLU A 134 -9.93 14.11 23.51
CA GLU A 134 -8.99 14.50 24.56
C GLU A 134 -8.21 13.30 25.14
N GLY A 135 -6.90 13.52 25.31
CA GLY A 135 -5.99 12.50 25.82
C GLY A 135 -5.63 11.39 24.82
N ASN A 136 -6.25 11.32 23.63
CA ASN A 136 -5.99 10.25 22.67
C ASN A 136 -5.51 10.79 21.32
N ILE A 137 -4.62 10.02 20.67
CA ILE A 137 -4.14 10.30 19.31
C ILE A 137 -4.79 9.37 18.26
N TYR A 138 -5.67 8.47 18.72
CA TYR A 138 -6.43 7.53 17.90
C TYR A 138 -7.69 7.07 18.66
N ILE A 139 -8.41 6.07 18.13
CA ILE A 139 -9.51 5.41 18.86
C ILE A 139 -8.92 4.61 20.02
N ALA A 140 -9.37 4.92 21.23
CA ALA A 140 -9.00 4.28 22.49
C ALA A 140 -10.23 4.12 23.39
N LYS A 141 -10.06 3.52 24.58
CA LYS A 141 -11.17 3.22 25.50
C LYS A 141 -12.00 4.44 25.92
N THR A 142 -11.37 5.61 26.00
CA THR A 142 -12.03 6.87 26.40
C THR A 142 -12.53 7.69 25.22
N THR A 143 -12.34 7.21 23.98
CA THR A 143 -12.79 7.93 22.78
C THR A 143 -14.31 7.96 22.71
N PRO A 144 -14.93 9.15 22.55
CA PRO A 144 -16.38 9.24 22.37
C PRO A 144 -16.86 8.52 21.09
N ALA A 145 -18.06 7.94 21.13
CA ALA A 145 -18.62 7.20 19.99
C ALA A 145 -18.65 8.03 18.70
N GLY A 146 -19.04 9.31 18.78
CA GLY A 146 -19.06 10.22 17.63
C GLY A 146 -17.68 10.40 16.97
N VAL A 147 -16.60 10.38 17.75
CA VAL A 147 -15.23 10.43 17.20
C VAL A 147 -14.89 9.14 16.46
N ALA A 148 -15.24 7.99 17.01
CA ALA A 148 -15.03 6.71 16.34
C ALA A 148 -15.80 6.62 15.02
N GLU A 149 -17.01 7.17 14.95
CA GLU A 149 -17.81 7.28 13.72
C GLU A 149 -17.14 8.16 12.67
N LEU A 150 -16.51 9.28 13.06
CA LEU A 150 -15.74 10.11 12.12
C LEU A 150 -14.59 9.33 11.49
N TYR A 151 -13.83 8.55 12.28
CA TYR A 151 -12.78 7.68 11.75
C TYR A 151 -13.33 6.60 10.81
N GLN A 152 -14.48 6.02 11.13
CA GLN A 152 -15.14 5.02 10.28
C GLN A 152 -15.59 5.64 8.95
N ARG A 153 -16.24 6.80 9.00
CA ARG A 153 -16.70 7.52 7.80
C ARG A 153 -15.54 7.91 6.90
N GLN A 154 -14.44 8.41 7.47
CA GLN A 154 -13.24 8.74 6.72
C GLN A 154 -12.67 7.51 6.00
N PHE A 155 -12.57 6.37 6.70
CA PHE A 155 -12.11 5.11 6.09
C PHE A 155 -13.04 4.63 4.97
N GLN A 156 -14.36 4.70 5.16
CA GLN A 156 -15.33 4.29 4.14
C GLN A 156 -15.21 5.15 2.88
N ASN A 157 -15.10 6.47 3.04
CA ASN A 157 -14.91 7.40 1.93
C ASN A 157 -13.61 7.14 1.19
N ASP A 158 -12.51 6.97 1.93
CA ASP A 158 -11.18 6.68 1.38
C ASP A 158 -11.15 5.35 0.62
N MET A 159 -11.72 4.28 1.20
CA MET A 159 -11.78 2.96 0.56
C MET A 159 -12.67 2.96 -0.68
N LEU A 160 -13.83 3.62 -0.65
CA LEU A 160 -14.70 3.72 -1.82
C LEU A 160 -14.00 4.49 -2.95
N LEU A 161 -13.35 5.60 -2.62
CA LEU A 161 -12.57 6.38 -3.57
C LEU A 161 -11.42 5.55 -4.16
N PHE A 162 -10.68 4.84 -3.31
CA PHE A 162 -9.62 3.93 -3.75
C PHE A 162 -10.14 2.90 -4.75
N LEU A 163 -11.20 2.16 -4.40
CA LEU A 163 -11.76 1.11 -5.24
C LEU A 163 -12.26 1.68 -6.58
N LYS A 164 -12.93 2.84 -6.57
CA LYS A 164 -13.38 3.53 -7.79
C LYS A 164 -12.21 3.86 -8.71
N LEU A 165 -11.15 4.45 -8.16
CA LEU A 165 -9.97 4.82 -8.94
C LEU A 165 -9.26 3.60 -9.51
N ARG A 166 -9.06 2.54 -8.70
CA ARG A 166 -8.42 1.31 -9.17
C ARG A 166 -9.25 0.59 -10.22
N TYR A 167 -10.57 0.60 -10.10
CA TYR A 167 -11.46 0.02 -11.10
C TYR A 167 -11.31 0.70 -12.46
N GLU A 168 -11.19 2.04 -12.51
CA GLU A 168 -10.97 2.74 -13.79
C GLU A 168 -9.62 2.42 -14.44
N GLU A 169 -8.61 2.11 -13.63
CA GLU A 169 -7.24 1.84 -14.08
C GLU A 169 -7.00 0.37 -14.47
N LEU A 170 -7.82 -0.56 -13.95
CA LEU A 170 -7.73 -1.99 -14.26
C LEU A 170 -8.18 -2.31 -15.68
N VAL A 171 -7.44 -3.18 -16.36
CA VAL A 171 -7.90 -3.83 -17.60
C VAL A 171 -9.08 -4.76 -17.32
N LEU A 172 -9.82 -5.14 -18.37
CA LEU A 172 -10.82 -6.20 -18.25
C LEU A 172 -10.15 -7.50 -17.76
N GLY A 173 -10.67 -8.08 -16.68
CA GLY A 173 -10.11 -9.27 -16.04
C GLY A 173 -8.90 -9.02 -15.13
N GLY A 174 -8.47 -7.76 -14.97
CA GLY A 174 -7.42 -7.40 -14.03
C GLY A 174 -7.81 -7.66 -12.56
N GLN A 175 -6.81 -7.82 -11.71
CA GLN A 175 -7.01 -8.25 -10.31
C GLN A 175 -6.37 -7.32 -9.30
N MET A 176 -6.85 -7.39 -8.05
CA MET A 176 -6.25 -6.72 -6.91
C MET A 176 -5.98 -7.70 -5.77
N VAL A 177 -4.83 -7.58 -5.13
CA VAL A 177 -4.46 -8.31 -3.91
C VAL A 177 -4.23 -7.28 -2.80
N LEU A 178 -5.16 -7.23 -1.84
CA LEU A 178 -5.17 -6.20 -0.80
C LEU A 178 -5.02 -6.85 0.58
N THR A 179 -3.97 -6.46 1.32
CA THR A 179 -3.73 -6.89 2.70
C THR A 179 -3.62 -5.65 3.57
N PHE A 180 -4.41 -5.54 4.64
CA PHE A 180 -4.33 -4.40 5.56
C PHE A 180 -4.81 -4.79 6.96
N LEU A 181 -4.45 -3.97 7.94
CA LEU A 181 -4.83 -4.17 9.33
C LEU A 181 -6.33 -3.92 9.50
N GLY A 182 -7.03 -4.95 9.95
CA GLY A 182 -8.43 -4.88 10.34
C GLY A 182 -8.60 -5.11 11.84
N ARG A 183 -9.84 -5.43 12.23
CA ARG A 183 -10.19 -5.91 13.56
C ARG A 183 -11.03 -7.18 13.41
N LYS A 184 -10.87 -8.12 14.35
CA LYS A 184 -11.65 -9.36 14.37
C LYS A 184 -13.00 -9.21 15.07
N TYR A 185 -13.04 -8.35 16.10
CA TYR A 185 -14.20 -8.18 16.97
C TYR A 185 -14.89 -6.85 16.67
N GLU A 186 -16.20 -6.80 16.94
CA GLU A 186 -17.00 -5.58 16.81
C GLU A 186 -16.61 -4.51 17.84
N ASP A 187 -16.14 -4.94 19.01
CA ASP A 187 -15.64 -4.03 20.05
C ASP A 187 -14.44 -3.23 19.53
N ILE A 188 -14.72 -1.98 19.19
CA ILE A 188 -13.77 -1.02 18.67
C ILE A 188 -12.86 -0.43 19.74
N TYR A 189 -13.11 -0.64 21.02
CA TYR A 189 -12.42 0.03 22.13
C TYR A 189 -11.36 -0.85 22.78
N ASN A 190 -11.63 -2.15 22.94
CA ASN A 190 -10.74 -3.05 23.67
C ASN A 190 -9.92 -4.01 22.78
N ASN A 191 -10.38 -4.31 21.56
CA ASN A 191 -9.85 -5.42 20.77
C ASN A 191 -9.35 -5.02 19.36
N GLY A 192 -9.12 -3.73 19.13
CA GLY A 192 -8.55 -3.24 17.87
C GLY A 192 -7.03 -3.44 17.82
N TYR A 193 -6.53 -4.14 16.80
CA TYR A 193 -5.07 -4.35 16.59
C TYR A 193 -4.28 -3.04 16.54
N LEU A 194 -4.85 -1.99 15.94
CA LEU A 194 -4.24 -0.67 15.88
C LEU A 194 -4.43 0.14 17.17
N ASN A 195 -5.53 -0.07 17.90
CA ASN A 195 -5.86 0.73 19.07
C ASN A 195 -4.85 0.55 20.20
N HIS A 196 -4.32 -0.66 20.38
CA HIS A 196 -3.35 -0.95 21.43
C HIS A 196 -2.04 -0.16 21.29
N PRO A 197 -1.30 -0.23 20.16
CA PRO A 197 -0.06 0.54 20.02
C PRO A 197 -0.32 2.06 20.05
N TRP A 198 -1.40 2.55 19.44
CA TRP A 198 -1.74 3.98 19.49
C TRP A 198 -2.12 4.45 20.90
N GLY A 199 -2.81 3.60 21.68
CA GLY A 199 -3.14 3.89 23.08
C GLY A 199 -1.91 3.94 23.98
N LEU A 200 -0.94 3.04 23.76
CA LEU A 200 0.35 3.10 24.47
C LEU A 200 1.12 4.37 24.12
N LEU A 201 1.18 4.74 22.83
CA LEU A 201 1.83 5.96 22.38
C LEU A 201 1.14 7.21 22.95
N ALA A 202 -0.20 7.24 23.01
CA ALA A 202 -0.94 8.32 23.65
C ALA A 202 -0.53 8.50 25.12
N ARG A 203 -0.42 7.41 25.88
CA ARG A 203 0.02 7.44 27.29
C ARG A 203 1.47 7.92 27.43
N SER A 204 2.37 7.50 26.54
CA SER A 204 3.75 7.99 26.53
C SER A 204 3.81 9.49 26.28
N LEU A 205 2.99 10.02 25.35
CA LEU A 205 2.89 11.46 25.10
C LEU A 205 2.31 12.21 26.30
N GLN A 206 1.28 11.66 26.94
CA GLN A 206 0.71 12.25 28.16
C GLN A 206 1.75 12.35 29.28
N SER A 207 2.57 11.31 29.49
CA SER A 207 3.65 11.34 30.49
C SER A 207 4.62 12.50 30.25
N LEU A 208 4.98 12.77 28.99
CA LEU A 208 5.84 13.90 28.64
C LEU A 208 5.18 15.25 28.93
N VAL A 209 3.86 15.37 28.69
CA VAL A 209 3.09 16.58 29.01
C VAL A 209 3.01 16.80 30.52
N GLU A 210 2.79 15.73 31.29
CA GLU A 210 2.76 15.79 32.75
C GLU A 210 4.11 16.15 33.35
N ASP A 211 5.22 15.64 32.80
CA ASP A 211 6.56 15.95 33.27
C ASP A 211 6.91 17.44 33.12
N VAL A 212 6.45 18.09 32.05
CA VAL A 212 6.64 19.55 31.84
C VAL A 212 5.73 20.38 32.75
N ARG A 213 4.61 19.81 33.20
CA ARG A 213 3.64 20.49 34.10
C ARG A 213 3.97 20.34 35.57
N LYS A 214 5.01 19.58 35.93
CA LYS A 214 5.49 19.48 37.32
C LYS A 214 6.11 20.85 37.71
N PRO A 215 5.70 21.43 38.85
CA PRO A 215 6.23 22.70 39.34
C PRO A 215 7.71 22.61 39.74
#